data_AF-A0A0G2HY42-F1
#
_entry.id   AF-A0A0G2HY42-F1
#
_cell.length_a   1.000
_cell.length_b   1.000
_cell.length_c   1.000
_cell.angle_alpha   90.00
_cell.angle_beta   90.00
_cell.angle_gamma   90.00
#
_symmetry.space_group_name_H-M   'P 1'
#
loop_
_entity.id
_entity.type
_entity.pdbx_description
1 polymer ?
#
loop_
_entity_poly.entity_id
_entity_poly.type
_entity_poly.pdbx_seq_one_letter_code
_entity_poly.pdbx_strand_id
1 'polypeptide(L)'
;MAGALSKRQQARNEKTLQDLVQNVPGNNQCADCQARNPGWASWSLGIFLCMRCASIHRKLGTHISKVKSLSMDGWSNEQVEVGNVSSNKLYNPDNKRPPIPVDADEADSAIERPESAHRPKVSKVFGASLGYDSDDDTHKKLAKLRELGFTDERKNEVVLKGVNGNLEKTIESLVRLEGRSPLASPVDEFPSVVRPPASAGRITGLTVSRAETARPIRTMP
;
A
#
# COMPACT_ATOMS: atom_id res chain seq x y z
N MET A 1 -39.02 20.55 -17.76
CA MET A 1 -38.05 20.58 -16.66
C MET A 1 -38.58 19.73 -15.52
N ALA A 2 -37.78 18.83 -14.94
CA ALA A 2 -38.16 18.18 -13.69
C ALA A 2 -37.99 19.18 -12.52
N GLY A 3 -38.96 19.23 -11.60
CA GLY A 3 -38.87 20.08 -10.42
C GLY A 3 -37.80 19.59 -9.44
N ALA A 4 -37.27 20.49 -8.60
CA ALA A 4 -36.29 20.13 -7.59
C ALA A 4 -36.90 19.14 -6.57
N LEU A 5 -36.34 17.93 -6.50
CA LEU A 5 -36.84 16.85 -5.66
C LEU A 5 -36.65 17.18 -4.17
N SER A 6 -37.72 17.05 -3.38
CA SER A 6 -37.66 17.21 -1.92
C SER A 6 -36.64 16.26 -1.29
N LYS A 7 -35.90 16.72 -0.27
CA LYS A 7 -34.95 15.91 0.50
C LYS A 7 -35.57 14.58 1.00
N ARG A 8 -36.85 14.61 1.38
CA ARG A 8 -37.60 13.42 1.82
C ARG A 8 -37.81 12.39 0.69
N GLN A 9 -37.91 12.83 -0.57
CA GLN A 9 -38.02 11.93 -1.72
C GLN A 9 -36.64 11.39 -2.12
N GLN A 10 -35.60 12.23 -2.09
CA GLN A 10 -34.23 11.79 -2.38
C GLN A 10 -33.79 10.66 -1.42
N ALA A 11 -33.98 10.84 -0.11
CA ALA A 11 -33.65 9.81 0.89
C ALA A 11 -34.50 8.53 0.78
N ARG A 12 -35.74 8.62 0.26
CA ARG A 12 -36.56 7.43 -0.07
C ARG A 12 -35.97 6.68 -1.26
N ASN A 13 -35.64 7.39 -2.32
CA ASN A 13 -35.15 6.81 -3.57
C ASN A 13 -33.74 6.22 -3.39
N GLU A 14 -32.88 6.87 -2.61
CA GLU A 14 -31.60 6.31 -2.16
C GLU A 14 -31.81 5.00 -1.39
N LYS A 15 -32.74 4.95 -0.41
CA LYS A 15 -33.03 3.70 0.30
C LYS A 15 -33.52 2.61 -0.65
N THR A 16 -34.43 2.91 -1.57
CA THR A 16 -34.92 1.94 -2.57
C THR A 16 -33.77 1.36 -3.40
N LEU A 17 -32.79 2.17 -3.81
CA LEU A 17 -31.60 1.70 -4.54
C LEU A 17 -30.71 0.81 -3.66
N GLN A 18 -30.50 1.16 -2.39
CA GLN A 18 -29.76 0.32 -1.45
C GLN A 18 -30.47 -1.02 -1.20
N ASP A 19 -31.80 -1.00 -1.02
CA ASP A 19 -32.65 -2.19 -0.88
C ASP A 19 -32.58 -3.06 -2.15
N LEU A 20 -32.56 -2.47 -3.34
CA LEU A 20 -32.40 -3.18 -4.63
C LEU A 20 -31.01 -3.82 -4.80
N VAL A 21 -29.93 -3.18 -4.35
CA VAL A 21 -28.57 -3.77 -4.40
C VAL A 21 -28.40 -4.92 -3.42
N GLN A 22 -29.02 -4.82 -2.23
CA GLN A 22 -28.86 -5.81 -1.17
C GLN A 22 -29.76 -7.04 -1.33
N ASN A 23 -31.04 -6.84 -1.70
CA ASN A 23 -32.07 -7.88 -1.61
C ASN A 23 -32.41 -8.57 -2.94
N VAL A 24 -32.03 -8.00 -4.10
CA VAL A 24 -32.28 -8.62 -5.41
C VAL A 24 -31.04 -9.40 -5.85
N PRO A 25 -31.14 -10.72 -6.09
CA PRO A 25 -29.99 -11.52 -6.54
C PRO A 25 -29.34 -10.95 -7.80
N GLY A 26 -28.01 -10.85 -7.80
CA GLY A 26 -27.23 -10.34 -8.95
C GLY A 26 -27.10 -8.81 -9.03
N ASN A 27 -27.89 -8.03 -8.29
CA ASN A 27 -27.67 -6.57 -8.16
C ASN A 27 -26.49 -6.24 -7.22
N ASN A 28 -26.08 -7.18 -6.37
CA ASN A 28 -24.91 -7.06 -5.48
C ASN A 28 -23.54 -7.21 -6.21
N GLN A 29 -23.56 -7.37 -7.53
CA GLN A 29 -22.39 -7.52 -8.40
C GLN A 29 -22.51 -6.54 -9.59
N CYS A 30 -21.39 -6.05 -10.10
CA CYS A 30 -21.33 -5.18 -11.27
C CYS A 30 -21.73 -5.94 -12.53
N ALA A 31 -22.65 -5.38 -13.34
CA ALA A 31 -23.21 -6.05 -14.50
C ALA A 31 -22.17 -6.56 -15.53
N ASP A 32 -21.07 -5.83 -15.74
CA ASP A 32 -20.04 -6.18 -16.75
C ASP A 32 -18.93 -7.09 -16.20
N CYS A 33 -18.36 -6.73 -15.04
CA CYS A 33 -17.14 -7.35 -14.51
C CYS A 33 -17.36 -8.23 -13.27
N GLN A 34 -18.58 -8.26 -12.72
CA GLN A 34 -18.98 -9.01 -11.52
C GLN A 34 -18.22 -8.64 -10.23
N ALA A 35 -17.57 -7.46 -10.19
CA ALA A 35 -17.04 -6.89 -8.95
C ALA A 35 -18.18 -6.64 -7.94
N ARG A 36 -17.96 -6.93 -6.65
CA ARG A 36 -18.99 -6.84 -5.60
C ARG A 36 -19.32 -5.39 -5.25
N ASN A 37 -20.49 -5.20 -4.63
CA ASN A 37 -20.93 -3.94 -4.00
C ASN A 37 -20.90 -2.72 -4.96
N PRO A 38 -21.60 -2.76 -6.10
CA PRO A 38 -21.63 -1.63 -7.06
C PRO A 38 -22.22 -0.35 -6.43
N GLY A 39 -21.44 0.74 -6.44
CA GLY A 39 -21.83 2.06 -5.90
C GLY A 39 -22.43 3.04 -6.93
N TRP A 40 -22.62 2.60 -8.17
CA TRP A 40 -23.16 3.38 -9.29
C TRP A 40 -24.19 2.58 -10.07
N ALA A 41 -25.00 3.25 -10.88
CA ALA A 41 -25.88 2.60 -11.83
C ALA A 41 -26.08 3.44 -13.11
N SER A 42 -26.36 2.77 -14.23
CA SER A 42 -26.82 3.39 -15.46
C SER A 42 -28.33 3.28 -15.56
N TRP A 43 -29.04 4.36 -15.22
CA TRP A 43 -30.50 4.38 -15.16
C TRP A 43 -31.18 4.32 -16.54
N SER A 44 -30.43 4.58 -17.63
CA SER A 44 -30.92 4.37 -18.99
C SER A 44 -30.79 2.93 -19.49
N LEU A 45 -30.07 2.07 -18.75
CA LEU A 45 -29.83 0.66 -19.11
C LEU A 45 -30.32 -0.31 -18.02
N GLY A 46 -30.75 0.17 -16.86
CA GLY A 46 -31.25 -0.65 -15.75
C GLY A 46 -30.17 -1.48 -15.04
N ILE A 47 -28.89 -1.07 -15.07
CA ILE A 47 -27.76 -1.85 -14.51
C ILE A 47 -26.98 -1.13 -13.40
N PHE A 48 -26.49 -1.89 -12.44
CA PHE A 48 -25.58 -1.49 -11.36
C PHE A 48 -24.11 -1.78 -11.73
N LEU A 49 -23.23 -0.82 -11.42
CA LEU A 49 -21.84 -0.75 -11.89
C LEU A 49 -20.85 -0.45 -10.75
N CYS A 50 -19.63 -1.00 -10.82
CA CYS A 50 -18.49 -0.56 -10.01
C CYS A 50 -17.86 0.73 -10.58
N MET A 51 -16.91 1.35 -9.85
CA MET A 51 -16.34 2.66 -10.23
C MET A 51 -15.67 2.65 -11.61
N ARG A 52 -14.92 1.59 -11.93
CA ARG A 52 -14.24 1.43 -13.23
C ARG A 52 -15.23 1.28 -14.38
N CYS A 53 -16.22 0.40 -14.25
CA CYS A 53 -17.26 0.23 -15.27
C CYS A 53 -18.13 1.50 -15.43
N ALA A 54 -18.49 2.17 -14.34
CA ALA A 54 -19.15 3.47 -14.37
C ALA A 54 -18.34 4.54 -15.12
N SER A 55 -17.01 4.52 -15.00
CA SER A 55 -16.10 5.41 -15.73
C SER A 55 -15.99 5.07 -17.22
N ILE A 56 -16.02 3.79 -17.59
CA ILE A 56 -16.10 3.35 -19.00
C ILE A 56 -17.44 3.78 -19.61
N HIS A 57 -18.55 3.53 -18.92
CA HIS A 57 -19.89 3.94 -19.36
C HIS A 57 -20.05 5.46 -19.53
N ARG A 58 -19.30 6.27 -18.77
CA ARG A 58 -19.21 7.73 -18.99
C ARG A 58 -18.49 8.09 -20.30
N LYS A 59 -17.44 7.35 -20.68
CA LYS A 59 -16.72 7.53 -21.97
C LYS A 59 -17.59 7.18 -23.19
N LEU A 60 -18.60 6.31 -23.04
CA LEU A 60 -19.60 6.02 -24.09
C LEU A 60 -20.56 7.19 -24.37
N GLY A 61 -20.71 8.12 -23.43
CA GLY A 61 -21.57 9.29 -23.55
C GLY A 61 -23.05 9.05 -23.21
N THR A 62 -23.74 10.16 -22.90
CA THR A 62 -25.11 10.18 -22.33
C THR A 62 -26.22 9.75 -23.29
N HIS A 63 -25.92 9.57 -24.57
CA HIS A 63 -26.82 9.00 -25.56
C HIS A 63 -26.84 7.47 -25.54
N ILE A 64 -25.81 6.82 -24.95
CA ILE A 64 -25.73 5.38 -24.74
C ILE A 64 -26.03 5.04 -23.27
N SER A 65 -25.34 5.69 -22.32
CA SER A 65 -25.40 5.33 -20.90
C SER A 65 -25.45 6.57 -20.00
N LYS A 66 -26.45 6.62 -19.12
CA LYS A 66 -26.68 7.73 -18.18
C LYS A 66 -26.33 7.27 -16.76
N VAL A 67 -25.06 7.45 -16.39
CA VAL A 67 -24.47 6.93 -15.14
C VAL A 67 -24.63 7.92 -13.98
N LYS A 68 -25.07 7.41 -12.81
CA LYS A 68 -25.20 8.15 -11.54
C LYS A 68 -24.66 7.31 -10.38
N SER A 69 -24.16 7.96 -9.32
CA SER A 69 -23.83 7.34 -8.04
C SER A 69 -25.11 7.05 -7.23
N LEU A 70 -25.14 5.95 -6.49
CA LEU A 70 -26.32 5.58 -5.69
C LEU A 70 -26.55 6.49 -4.48
N SER A 71 -25.50 7.14 -3.96
CA SER A 71 -25.55 7.96 -2.73
C SER A 71 -25.14 9.43 -2.92
N MET A 72 -24.41 9.78 -4.00
CA MET A 72 -23.96 11.16 -4.23
C MET A 72 -24.84 11.96 -5.20
N ASP A 73 -25.65 11.29 -6.04
CA ASP A 73 -26.55 11.93 -7.00
C ASP A 73 -28.01 11.83 -6.53
N GLY A 74 -28.85 12.85 -6.79
CA GLY A 74 -30.27 12.82 -6.44
C GLY A 74 -31.12 12.09 -7.51
N TRP A 75 -31.88 11.06 -7.13
CA TRP A 75 -32.65 10.19 -8.05
C TRP A 75 -34.14 10.53 -8.11
N SER A 76 -34.73 10.56 -9.31
CA SER A 76 -36.20 10.65 -9.49
C SER A 76 -36.86 9.28 -9.40
N ASN A 77 -38.20 9.23 -9.34
CA ASN A 77 -38.94 7.99 -9.13
C ASN A 77 -38.87 7.06 -10.35
N GLU A 78 -38.82 7.62 -11.57
CA GLU A 78 -38.66 6.85 -12.81
C GLU A 78 -37.23 6.28 -12.97
N GLN A 79 -36.28 6.73 -12.14
CA GLN A 79 -34.87 6.33 -12.23
C GLN A 79 -34.50 5.19 -11.27
N VAL A 80 -35.37 4.80 -10.33
CA VAL A 80 -35.08 3.70 -9.38
C VAL A 80 -35.52 2.32 -9.86
N GLU A 81 -36.06 2.21 -11.07
CA GLU A 81 -36.44 0.93 -11.70
C GLU A 81 -35.22 0.26 -12.36
N VAL A 82 -34.32 -0.29 -11.55
CA VAL A 82 -32.99 -0.80 -11.95
C VAL A 82 -32.82 -2.27 -11.51
N GLY A 83 -32.31 -3.15 -12.39
CA GLY A 83 -32.11 -4.57 -12.08
C GLY A 83 -31.28 -5.35 -13.10
N ASN A 84 -30.07 -5.77 -12.69
CA ASN A 84 -29.08 -6.46 -13.53
C ASN A 84 -29.61 -7.72 -14.21
N VAL A 85 -30.35 -8.55 -13.49
CA VAL A 85 -30.84 -9.85 -14.03
C VAL A 85 -31.86 -9.65 -15.16
N SER A 86 -32.61 -8.54 -15.15
CA SER A 86 -33.54 -8.19 -16.23
C SER A 86 -32.79 -7.59 -17.42
N SER A 87 -31.89 -6.63 -17.18
CA SER A 87 -31.14 -5.96 -18.25
C SER A 87 -30.12 -6.86 -18.93
N ASN A 88 -29.38 -7.71 -18.20
CA ASN A 88 -28.40 -8.61 -18.81
C ASN A 88 -29.08 -9.67 -19.70
N LYS A 89 -30.33 -10.09 -19.42
CA LYS A 89 -31.08 -10.97 -20.36
C LYS A 89 -31.31 -10.33 -21.73
N LEU A 90 -31.36 -8.99 -21.82
CA LEU A 90 -31.55 -8.25 -23.06
C LEU A 90 -30.21 -7.86 -23.72
N TYR A 91 -29.23 -7.39 -22.92
CA TYR A 91 -27.99 -6.79 -23.43
C TYR A 91 -26.75 -7.68 -23.35
N ASN A 92 -26.73 -8.71 -22.48
CA ASN A 92 -25.60 -9.61 -22.29
C ASN A 92 -26.06 -11.01 -21.80
N PRO A 93 -26.86 -11.75 -22.59
CA PRO A 93 -27.51 -12.99 -22.13
C PRO A 93 -26.53 -14.10 -21.77
N ASP A 94 -25.36 -14.12 -22.43
CA ASP A 94 -24.26 -15.05 -22.15
C ASP A 94 -23.41 -14.66 -20.92
N ASN A 95 -23.70 -13.51 -20.30
CA ASN A 95 -22.91 -12.86 -19.25
C ASN A 95 -21.40 -12.75 -19.60
N LYS A 96 -21.11 -12.48 -20.88
CA LYS A 96 -19.75 -12.29 -21.41
C LYS A 96 -19.13 -11.05 -20.78
N ARG A 97 -17.99 -11.22 -20.11
CA ARG A 97 -17.22 -10.09 -19.56
C ARG A 97 -16.51 -9.37 -20.71
N PRO A 98 -16.69 -8.05 -20.89
CA PRO A 98 -15.95 -7.32 -21.91
C PRO A 98 -14.45 -7.25 -21.54
N PRO A 99 -13.53 -7.25 -22.53
CA PRO A 99 -12.13 -6.95 -22.27
C PRO A 99 -11.99 -5.46 -21.88
N ILE A 100 -11.87 -5.21 -20.58
CA ILE A 100 -11.67 -3.86 -20.05
C ILE A 100 -10.21 -3.43 -20.33
N PRO A 101 -9.97 -2.27 -20.99
CA PRO A 101 -8.62 -1.77 -21.22
C PRO A 101 -7.94 -1.39 -19.89
N VAL A 102 -6.74 -1.94 -19.66
CA VAL A 102 -5.94 -1.73 -18.45
C VAL A 102 -5.48 -0.28 -18.25
N ASP A 103 -5.50 0.55 -19.29
CA ASP A 103 -5.20 1.99 -19.20
C ASP A 103 -6.27 2.77 -18.39
N ALA A 104 -7.39 2.12 -18.02
CA ALA A 104 -8.32 2.66 -17.02
C ALA A 104 -7.77 2.56 -15.59
N ASP A 105 -6.85 1.62 -15.32
CA ASP A 105 -6.34 1.33 -13.99
C ASP A 105 -5.17 2.24 -13.58
N GLU A 106 -4.60 3.08 -14.46
CA GLU A 106 -3.56 4.05 -14.06
C GLU A 106 -4.12 5.13 -13.11
N ALA A 107 -5.42 5.46 -13.21
CA ALA A 107 -6.12 6.34 -12.28
C ALA A 107 -6.52 5.64 -10.95
N ASP A 108 -6.66 4.31 -10.95
CA ASP A 108 -7.24 3.52 -9.83
C ASP A 108 -6.19 2.67 -9.08
N SER A 109 -4.98 2.49 -9.65
CA SER A 109 -3.83 1.87 -8.99
C SER A 109 -3.29 2.70 -7.81
N ALA A 110 -3.76 3.94 -7.67
CA ALA A 110 -3.58 4.78 -6.50
C ALA A 110 -4.63 4.56 -5.40
N ILE A 111 -5.65 3.73 -5.63
CA ILE A 111 -6.87 3.61 -4.79
C ILE A 111 -7.27 2.16 -4.45
N GLU A 112 -7.23 1.18 -5.37
CA GLU A 112 -7.57 -0.23 -5.06
C GLU A 112 -6.35 -1.07 -4.64
N ARG A 113 -5.75 -0.73 -3.48
CA ARG A 113 -5.00 -1.70 -2.67
C ARG A 113 -5.91 -2.17 -1.54
N PRO A 114 -6.22 -3.47 -1.39
CA PRO A 114 -7.18 -3.93 -0.40
C PRO A 114 -6.58 -3.94 1.01
N GLU A 115 -6.65 -2.80 1.71
CA GLU A 115 -7.27 -2.67 3.04
C GLU A 115 -7.20 -1.22 3.58
N SER A 116 -8.33 -0.76 4.15
CA SER A 116 -8.48 0.40 5.04
C SER A 116 -7.75 1.73 4.71
N ALA A 117 -8.31 2.53 3.79
CA ALA A 117 -7.98 3.97 3.71
C ALA A 117 -9.16 4.85 3.26
N HIS A 118 -9.88 5.44 4.23
CA HIS A 118 -10.65 6.66 4.03
C HIS A 118 -10.47 7.56 5.26
N ARG A 119 -9.71 8.66 5.12
CA ARG A 119 -10.06 9.99 5.68
C ARG A 119 -9.10 11.09 5.14
N PRO A 120 -9.49 12.38 5.23
CA PRO A 120 -8.96 13.42 4.34
C PRO A 120 -7.69 14.11 4.86
N LYS A 121 -7.07 14.88 3.97
CA LYS A 121 -5.94 15.79 4.23
C LYS A 121 -6.27 16.75 5.37
N VAL A 122 -5.60 16.58 6.52
CA VAL A 122 -5.58 17.55 7.63
C VAL A 122 -4.49 18.59 7.37
N SER A 123 -4.86 19.87 7.48
CA SER A 123 -3.96 21.02 7.26
C SER A 123 -2.82 21.05 8.28
N LYS A 124 -1.59 21.29 7.82
CA LYS A 124 -0.40 21.33 8.69
C LYS A 124 -0.35 22.64 9.51
N VAL A 125 -0.84 22.60 10.74
CA VAL A 125 -0.75 23.68 11.73
C VAL A 125 -0.21 23.13 13.06
N PHE A 126 0.82 23.79 13.60
CA PHE A 126 1.39 23.67 14.95
C PHE A 126 1.38 22.29 15.67
N GLY A 127 2.57 21.67 15.72
CA GLY A 127 3.22 21.45 17.02
C GLY A 127 3.03 20.11 17.74
N ALA A 128 2.04 19.27 17.39
CA ALA A 128 1.88 17.95 18.03
C ALA A 128 1.45 16.86 17.03
N SER A 129 2.28 15.83 16.88
CA SER A 129 1.95 14.64 16.08
C SER A 129 1.51 13.49 16.99
N LEU A 130 0.20 13.35 17.22
CA LEU A 130 -0.37 12.09 17.72
C LEU A 130 -0.44 11.09 16.57
N GLY A 131 0.67 10.40 16.32
CA GLY A 131 0.73 9.32 15.35
C GLY A 131 -0.01 8.09 15.85
N TYR A 132 -1.06 7.67 15.13
CA TYR A 132 -1.42 6.27 15.07
C TYR A 132 -0.37 5.57 14.19
N ASP A 133 0.79 5.21 14.76
CA ASP A 133 1.61 4.13 14.19
C ASP A 133 0.73 2.87 14.25
N SER A 134 0.35 2.34 13.09
CA SER A 134 -0.45 1.13 13.03
C SER A 134 0.32 -0.03 13.68
N ASP A 135 -0.36 -0.85 14.48
CA ASP A 135 0.25 -2.04 15.10
C ASP A 135 0.86 -2.98 14.05
N ASP A 136 0.24 -3.06 12.86
CA ASP A 136 0.77 -3.79 11.70
C ASP A 136 2.11 -3.20 11.18
N ASP A 137 2.25 -1.88 11.15
CA ASP A 137 3.48 -1.18 10.76
C ASP A 137 4.59 -1.41 11.80
N THR A 138 4.23 -1.38 13.08
CA THR A 138 5.12 -1.72 14.21
C THR A 138 5.55 -3.19 14.16
N HIS A 139 4.61 -4.11 13.92
CA HIS A 139 4.86 -5.54 13.79
C HIS A 139 5.76 -5.86 12.59
N LYS A 140 5.58 -5.19 11.44
CA LYS A 140 6.48 -5.28 10.28
C LYS A 140 7.89 -4.81 10.59
N LYS A 141 8.04 -3.69 11.31
CA LYS A 141 9.35 -3.18 11.77
C LYS A 141 10.03 -4.17 12.73
N LEU A 142 9.29 -4.75 13.68
CA LEU A 142 9.80 -5.77 14.61
C LEU A 142 10.19 -7.07 13.89
N ALA A 143 9.37 -7.55 12.96
CA ALA A 143 9.70 -8.71 12.13
C ALA A 143 10.98 -8.47 11.31
N LYS A 144 11.20 -7.24 10.80
CA LYS A 144 12.44 -6.91 10.09
C LYS A 144 13.67 -6.86 10.99
N LEU A 145 13.52 -6.43 12.25
CA LEU A 145 14.59 -6.51 13.25
C LEU A 145 14.96 -7.97 13.57
N ARG A 146 13.95 -8.85 13.66
CA ARG A 146 14.14 -10.30 13.84
C ARG A 146 14.86 -10.95 12.66
N GLU A 147 14.54 -10.59 11.41
CA GLU A 147 15.29 -11.00 10.21
C GLU A 147 16.76 -10.54 10.23
N LEU A 148 17.04 -9.36 10.80
CA LEU A 148 18.39 -8.81 10.96
C LEU A 148 19.16 -9.41 12.16
N GLY A 149 18.58 -10.39 12.86
CA GLY A 149 19.20 -11.10 13.98
C GLY A 149 18.97 -10.49 15.36
N PHE A 150 18.22 -9.40 15.48
CA PHE A 150 17.82 -8.84 16.78
C PHE A 150 16.63 -9.63 17.33
N THR A 151 16.89 -10.69 18.08
CA THR A 151 15.86 -11.64 18.53
C THR A 151 15.10 -11.24 19.80
N ASP A 152 15.56 -10.24 20.56
CA ASP A 152 14.84 -9.71 21.72
C ASP A 152 13.76 -8.71 21.28
N GLU A 153 12.58 -9.25 20.94
CA GLU A 153 11.44 -8.45 20.47
C GLU A 153 11.00 -7.36 21.47
N ARG A 154 11.17 -7.59 22.78
CA ARG A 154 10.80 -6.63 23.83
C ARG A 154 11.79 -5.46 23.91
N LYS A 155 13.09 -5.74 23.78
CA LYS A 155 14.14 -4.71 23.64
C LYS A 155 13.95 -3.92 22.36
N ASN A 156 13.68 -4.61 21.25
CA ASN A 156 13.41 -3.99 19.95
C ASN A 156 12.22 -3.03 20.02
N GLU A 157 11.10 -3.45 20.63
CA GLU A 157 9.89 -2.64 20.77
C GLU A 157 10.13 -1.36 21.58
N VAL A 158 10.83 -1.47 22.72
CA VAL A 158 11.16 -0.31 23.57
C VAL A 158 12.05 0.69 22.83
N VAL A 159 13.08 0.23 22.11
CA VAL A 159 13.95 1.12 21.32
C VAL A 159 13.17 1.73 20.15
N LEU A 160 12.36 0.95 19.43
CA LEU A 160 11.54 1.41 18.30
C LEU A 160 10.54 2.49 18.71
N LYS A 161 9.85 2.31 19.84
CA LYS A 161 8.96 3.33 20.41
C LYS A 161 9.75 4.56 20.89
N GLY A 162 10.94 4.35 21.46
CA GLY A 162 11.86 5.42 21.87
C GLY A 162 12.40 6.31 20.74
N VAL A 163 12.44 5.81 19.49
CA VAL A 163 12.85 6.58 18.30
C VAL A 163 11.70 6.93 17.34
N ASN A 164 10.46 6.97 17.86
CA ASN A 164 9.24 7.29 17.11
C ASN A 164 9.05 6.44 15.84
N GLY A 165 9.18 5.11 15.97
CA GLY A 165 8.90 4.17 14.88
C GLY A 165 9.95 4.15 13.75
N ASN A 166 11.06 4.87 13.88
CA ASN A 166 12.12 4.91 12.87
C ASN A 166 13.01 3.66 12.95
N LEU A 167 12.88 2.76 11.96
CA LEU A 167 13.61 1.49 11.92
C LEU A 167 15.13 1.65 11.86
N GLU A 168 15.64 2.62 11.10
CA GLU A 168 17.09 2.83 10.92
C GLU A 168 17.78 3.24 12.23
N LYS A 169 17.24 4.23 12.93
CA LYS A 169 17.70 4.65 14.28
C LYS A 169 17.52 3.55 15.32
N THR A 170 16.53 2.68 15.14
CA THR A 170 16.34 1.50 16.00
C THR A 170 17.49 0.53 15.81
N ILE A 171 17.85 0.19 14.57
CA ILE A 171 19.02 -0.63 14.25
C ILE A 171 20.30 0.03 14.77
N GLU A 172 20.50 1.32 14.52
CA GLU A 172 21.69 2.08 14.94
C GLU A 172 21.87 2.13 16.47
N SER A 173 20.76 2.09 17.21
CA SER A 173 20.73 2.03 18.67
C SER A 173 20.92 0.60 19.18
N LEU A 174 20.28 -0.39 18.55
CA LEU A 174 20.44 -1.80 18.89
C LEU A 174 21.86 -2.30 18.64
N VAL A 175 22.50 -1.98 17.51
CA VAL A 175 23.91 -2.34 17.25
C VAL A 175 24.84 -1.81 18.36
N ARG A 176 24.62 -0.59 18.86
CA ARG A 176 25.38 -0.03 19.99
C ARG A 176 25.09 -0.73 21.32
N LEU A 177 23.87 -1.24 21.52
CA LEU A 177 23.44 -2.00 22.71
C LEU A 177 23.75 -3.51 22.65
N GLU A 178 24.08 -4.04 21.47
CA GLU A 178 24.43 -5.45 21.21
C GLU A 178 25.96 -5.66 21.14
N GLY A 179 26.73 -4.60 20.89
CA GLY A 179 28.19 -4.64 20.83
C GLY A 179 28.76 -5.47 19.66
N ARG A 180 27.92 -5.85 18.69
CA ARG A 180 28.23 -6.86 17.68
C ARG A 180 28.56 -6.22 16.33
N SER A 181 29.79 -6.44 15.86
CA SER A 181 30.26 -6.01 14.54
C SER A 181 29.57 -6.79 13.41
N PRO A 182 29.20 -6.16 12.27
CA PRO A 182 28.48 -6.81 11.18
C PRO A 182 29.42 -7.66 10.29
N LEU A 183 29.74 -8.87 10.74
CA LEU A 183 30.45 -9.88 9.94
C LEU A 183 29.85 -11.27 10.16
N ALA A 184 29.10 -11.74 9.17
CA ALA A 184 28.58 -13.10 9.07
C ALA A 184 28.37 -13.47 7.58
N SER A 185 29.44 -13.86 6.89
CA SER A 185 29.34 -14.52 5.59
C SER A 185 28.86 -15.97 5.77
N PRO A 186 28.23 -16.59 4.77
CA PRO A 186 27.98 -18.04 4.79
C PRO A 186 29.31 -18.80 4.83
N VAL A 187 29.34 -19.92 5.53
CA VAL A 187 30.46 -20.88 5.50
C VAL A 187 29.96 -22.21 4.97
N ASP A 188 30.52 -22.66 3.85
CA ASP A 188 30.31 -24.02 3.34
C ASP A 188 30.99 -25.04 4.26
N GLU A 189 30.30 -26.15 4.51
CA GLU A 189 30.78 -27.20 5.43
C GLU A 189 31.47 -28.33 4.66
N PHE A 190 32.80 -28.43 4.80
CA PHE A 190 33.58 -29.61 4.41
C PHE A 190 34.58 -30.01 5.52
N PRO A 191 34.75 -31.30 5.83
CA PRO A 191 35.42 -31.75 7.05
C PRO A 191 36.96 -31.79 6.97
N SER A 192 37.59 -31.53 8.12
CA SER A 192 39.05 -31.46 8.30
C SER A 192 39.76 -32.83 8.33
N VAL A 193 40.91 -32.94 7.65
CA VAL A 193 41.93 -33.98 7.92
C VAL A 193 43.36 -33.42 7.93
N VAL A 194 43.93 -33.35 9.14
CA VAL A 194 45.35 -33.53 9.55
C VAL A 194 46.48 -32.73 8.85
N ARG A 195 47.37 -32.17 9.70
CA ARG A 195 48.60 -31.44 9.36
C ARG A 195 49.84 -32.15 9.94
N PRO A 196 50.92 -32.40 9.17
CA PRO A 196 52.24 -32.76 9.72
C PRO A 196 53.07 -31.52 10.09
N PRO A 197 53.99 -31.58 11.09
CA PRO A 197 54.74 -30.42 11.57
C PRO A 197 56.23 -30.34 11.14
N ALA A 198 56.72 -29.10 11.10
CA ALA A 198 58.08 -28.64 11.43
C ALA A 198 59.33 -29.14 10.64
N SER A 199 60.03 -28.18 10.03
CA SER A 199 61.50 -28.15 9.92
C SER A 199 62.00 -26.71 10.07
N ALA A 200 63.21 -26.49 10.58
CA ALA A 200 63.70 -25.18 11.01
C ALA A 200 64.66 -24.49 10.01
N GLY A 201 64.75 -23.15 10.06
CA GLY A 201 65.64 -22.35 9.22
C GLY A 201 66.17 -21.08 9.92
N ARG A 202 67.47 -21.09 10.23
CA ARG A 202 68.32 -19.91 10.54
C ARG A 202 68.67 -19.17 9.21
N ILE A 203 69.29 -17.97 9.12
CA ILE A 203 70.14 -17.11 9.98
C ILE A 203 70.22 -15.68 9.37
N THR A 204 70.57 -14.65 10.19
CA THR A 204 71.29 -13.38 9.82
C THR A 204 70.70 -12.42 8.74
N GLY A 205 70.99 -11.10 8.72
CA GLY A 205 71.75 -10.22 9.64
C GLY A 205 72.07 -8.84 9.03
N LEU A 206 72.55 -7.89 9.88
CA LEU A 206 73.00 -6.50 9.60
C LEU A 206 71.89 -5.42 9.35
N THR A 207 72.05 -4.10 9.57
CA THR A 207 72.49 -3.23 10.71
C THR A 207 72.84 -1.81 10.19
N VAL A 208 72.45 -0.73 10.91
CA VAL A 208 73.07 0.65 10.91
C VAL A 208 72.99 1.47 9.60
N SER A 209 72.80 2.80 9.53
CA SER A 209 72.30 3.88 10.42
C SER A 209 71.80 5.05 9.53
N ARG A 210 70.73 5.79 9.83
CA ARG A 210 70.57 6.95 10.74
C ARG A 210 71.38 8.23 10.39
N ALA A 211 70.66 9.18 9.78
CA ALA A 211 70.87 10.62 9.59
C ALA A 211 69.51 11.21 9.13
N GLU A 212 68.93 12.36 9.52
CA GLU A 212 69.28 13.50 10.40
C GLU A 212 70.45 14.38 9.91
N THR A 213 70.35 15.72 9.82
CA THR A 213 69.31 16.71 10.23
C THR A 213 68.71 17.43 8.98
N ALA A 214 68.03 18.61 8.94
CA ALA A 214 67.75 19.70 9.89
C ALA A 214 66.48 20.53 9.53
N ARG A 215 66.20 21.56 10.35
CA ARG A 215 65.28 22.73 10.21
C ARG A 215 65.87 23.88 11.08
N PRO A 216 65.34 25.14 11.17
CA PRO A 216 64.12 25.74 10.58
C PRO A 216 64.44 26.69 9.39
N ILE A 217 64.10 27.99 9.19
CA ILE A 217 63.65 29.18 9.99
C ILE A 217 62.38 29.82 9.34
N ARG A 218 61.87 30.95 9.87
CA ARG A 218 60.83 31.87 9.34
C ARG A 218 61.47 32.88 8.33
N THR A 219 60.83 33.83 7.62
CA THR A 219 59.78 34.81 8.00
C THR A 219 58.93 35.34 6.82
N MET A 220 57.86 36.07 7.16
CA MET A 220 57.11 37.04 6.32
C MET A 220 58.02 38.23 5.88
N PRO A 221 57.61 39.14 4.97
CA PRO A 221 56.42 40.02 5.14
C PRO A 221 55.12 39.54 4.47
#